data_AF-A0A935L6I9-F1
#
_entry.id   AF-A0A935L6I9-F1
#
_cell.length_a   1.000
_cell.length_b   1.000
_cell.length_c   1.000
_cell.angle_alpha   90.00
_cell.angle_beta   90.00
_cell.angle_gamma   90.00
#
_symmetry.space_group_name_H-M   'P 1'
#
loop_
_entity.id
_entity.type
_entity.pdbx_description
1 polymer ?
#
loop_
_entity_poly.entity_id
_entity_poly.type
_entity_poly.pdbx_seq_one_letter_code
_entity_poly.pdbx_strand_id
1 'polypeptide(L)'
;MDKRRFGRQVHGEVILDLCWDCHGIWFDQYESAQLAPSSVIELFRLIHEHRDQPARPVADRMGCPHCREKLLLTHDIQRTNRLTYHRCPSGHGRFTTYFQFLREKQFIRSLSQPEIDSLRATVKQFRCSGCGAIVDLARDGACGYCRSPISALDADAVERTLASLSDADRKRTSPNAKDISEAFESLIATHKTAPRDSLWTRRITPMQSTPAVIDLVVDGISLLFR
;
A
#
# COMPACT_ATOMS: atom_id res chain seq x y z
N MET A 1 0.13 -15.18 14.59
CA MET A 1 0.80 -14.67 13.38
C MET A 1 2.04 -15.50 13.17
N ASP A 2 2.29 -15.92 11.94
CA ASP A 2 3.54 -16.51 11.48
C ASP A 2 4.44 -15.37 10.97
N LYS A 3 5.73 -15.36 11.35
CA LYS A 3 6.66 -14.26 11.03
C LYS A 3 7.56 -14.66 9.88
N ARG A 4 7.46 -13.93 8.76
CA ARG A 4 8.24 -14.20 7.55
C ARG A 4 9.07 -12.97 7.16
N ARG A 5 10.34 -13.20 6.82
CA ARG A 5 11.31 -12.16 6.45
C ARG A 5 11.23 -11.94 4.94
N PHE A 6 11.24 -10.69 4.52
CA PHE A 6 11.15 -10.28 3.13
C PHE A 6 12.13 -9.13 2.86
N GLY A 7 12.68 -9.02 1.65
CA GLY A 7 13.58 -7.94 1.27
C GLY A 7 12.90 -6.57 1.20
N ARG A 8 13.66 -5.51 1.44
CA ARG A 8 13.24 -4.10 1.24
C ARG A 8 13.62 -3.58 -0.16
N GLN A 9 12.92 -2.53 -0.59
CA GLN A 9 13.25 -1.70 -1.76
C GLN A 9 14.69 -1.12 -1.63
N VAL A 10 15.04 -0.67 -0.43
CA VAL A 10 16.41 -0.31 -0.02
C VAL A 10 17.06 -1.55 0.61
N HIS A 11 18.38 -1.57 0.84
CA HIS A 11 19.03 -2.66 1.58
C HIS A 11 18.36 -2.94 2.94
N GLY A 12 18.25 -4.22 3.30
CA GLY A 12 17.62 -4.70 4.54
C GLY A 12 16.33 -5.49 4.29
N GLU A 13 15.58 -5.74 5.37
CA GLU A 13 14.43 -6.66 5.39
C GLU A 13 13.26 -6.11 6.22
N VAL A 14 12.03 -6.46 5.85
CA VAL A 14 10.82 -6.32 6.67
C VAL A 14 10.43 -7.68 7.24
N ILE A 15 9.74 -7.69 8.39
CA ILE A 15 9.26 -8.92 9.03
C ILE A 15 7.75 -8.84 9.08
N LEU A 16 7.09 -9.52 8.14
CA LEU A 16 5.64 -9.49 8.06
C LEU A 16 5.03 -10.56 8.98
N ASP A 17 4.00 -10.15 9.70
CA ASP A 17 3.16 -11.00 10.54
C ASP A 17 1.95 -11.49 9.71
N LEU A 18 1.92 -12.79 9.39
CA LEU A 18 0.91 -13.42 8.53
C LEU A 18 -0.09 -14.25 9.35
N CYS A 19 -1.38 -14.19 9.02
CA CYS A 19 -2.39 -15.12 9.53
C CYS A 19 -2.99 -15.94 8.39
N TRP A 20 -2.53 -17.17 8.23
CA TRP A 20 -3.05 -18.14 7.27
C TRP A 20 -4.52 -18.49 7.54
N ASP A 21 -4.97 -18.60 8.79
CA ASP A 21 -6.39 -18.79 9.14
C ASP A 21 -7.28 -17.57 8.83
N CYS A 22 -6.73 -16.35 8.95
CA CYS A 22 -7.49 -15.09 8.85
C CYS A 22 -7.44 -14.46 7.45
N HIS A 23 -6.64 -15.04 6.55
CA HIS A 23 -6.23 -14.47 5.26
C HIS A 23 -5.76 -13.01 5.40
N GLY A 24 -4.85 -12.77 6.34
CA GLY A 24 -4.46 -11.42 6.77
C GLY A 24 -2.97 -11.22 6.97
N ILE A 25 -2.53 -9.97 6.81
CA ILE A 25 -1.17 -9.49 7.06
C ILE A 25 -1.28 -8.34 8.06
N TRP A 26 -0.48 -8.38 9.12
CA TRP A 26 -0.14 -7.18 9.87
C TRP A 26 1.14 -6.57 9.26
N PHE A 27 1.03 -5.30 8.89
CA PHE A 27 2.16 -4.47 8.46
C PHE A 27 2.43 -3.45 9.57
N ASP A 28 3.65 -3.41 10.08
CA ASP A 28 4.10 -2.25 10.86
C ASP A 28 4.22 -1.01 9.96
N GLN A 29 4.51 0.14 10.56
CA GLN A 29 4.52 1.42 9.87
C GLN A 29 5.42 1.38 8.61
N TYR A 30 4.83 1.74 7.46
CA TYR A 30 5.45 1.76 6.13
C TYR A 30 5.88 0.41 5.51
N GLU A 31 5.78 -0.73 6.19
CA GLU A 31 6.34 -2.00 5.66
C GLU A 31 5.79 -2.41 4.29
N SER A 32 4.47 -2.27 4.07
CA SER A 32 3.86 -2.59 2.76
C SER A 32 4.44 -1.76 1.61
N ALA A 33 4.85 -0.52 1.88
CA ALA A 33 5.49 0.34 0.88
C ALA A 33 6.98 0.02 0.70
N GLN A 34 7.63 -0.51 1.74
CA GLN A 34 9.05 -0.87 1.73
C GLN A 34 9.36 -2.24 1.13
N LEU A 35 8.38 -3.13 0.91
CA LEU A 35 8.59 -4.45 0.28
C LEU A 35 9.29 -4.36 -1.08
N ALA A 36 10.39 -5.10 -1.26
CA ALA A 36 11.08 -5.27 -2.53
C ALA A 36 10.15 -5.87 -3.61
N PRO A 37 10.38 -5.60 -4.91
CA PRO A 37 9.54 -6.16 -5.96
C PRO A 37 9.56 -7.69 -5.99
N SER A 38 10.73 -8.32 -5.79
CA SER A 38 10.86 -9.77 -5.63
C SER A 38 10.08 -10.32 -4.44
N SER A 39 10.08 -9.62 -3.30
CA SER A 39 9.29 -10.05 -2.13
C SER A 39 7.79 -9.85 -2.28
N VAL A 40 7.34 -8.93 -3.14
CA VAL A 40 5.91 -8.88 -3.54
C VAL A 40 5.54 -10.12 -4.37
N ILE A 41 6.43 -10.60 -5.26
CA ILE A 41 6.24 -11.85 -6.02
C ILE A 41 6.25 -13.07 -5.09
N GLU A 42 7.18 -13.12 -4.15
CA GLU A 42 7.29 -14.19 -3.14
C GLU A 42 6.02 -14.29 -2.28
N LEU A 43 5.58 -13.16 -1.72
CA LEU A 43 4.36 -13.10 -0.92
C LEU A 43 3.10 -13.43 -1.74
N PHE A 44 3.05 -13.08 -3.03
CA PHE A 44 1.98 -13.51 -3.93
C PHE A 44 1.93 -15.05 -4.06
N ARG A 45 3.09 -15.72 -4.23
CA ARG A 45 3.17 -17.19 -4.29
C ARG A 45 2.71 -17.83 -2.98
N LEU A 46 3.20 -17.37 -1.83
CA LEU A 46 2.80 -17.89 -0.53
C LEU A 46 1.29 -17.74 -0.27
N ILE A 47 0.69 -16.60 -0.63
CA ILE A 47 -0.77 -16.39 -0.54
C ILE A 47 -1.52 -17.38 -1.46
N HIS A 48 -0.99 -17.67 -2.66
CA HIS A 48 -1.58 -18.61 -3.61
C HIS A 48 -1.46 -20.08 -3.16
N GLU A 49 -0.37 -20.45 -2.49
CA GLU A 49 -0.18 -21.79 -1.90
C GLU A 49 -1.19 -22.08 -0.78
N HIS A 50 -1.54 -21.07 0.01
CA HIS A 50 -2.52 -21.19 1.10
C HIS A 50 -3.99 -20.91 0.70
N ARG A 51 -4.27 -20.67 -0.60
CA ARG A 51 -5.58 -20.16 -1.08
C ARG A 51 -6.79 -21.05 -0.76
N ASP A 52 -6.59 -22.37 -0.66
CA ASP A 52 -7.67 -23.36 -0.54
C ASP A 52 -8.18 -23.50 0.91
N GLN A 53 -7.54 -22.80 1.86
CA GLN A 53 -7.98 -22.72 3.25
C GLN A 53 -9.19 -21.76 3.35
N PRO A 54 -10.27 -22.14 4.06
CA PRO A 54 -11.42 -21.26 4.24
C PRO A 54 -11.09 -20.17 5.27
N ALA A 55 -10.89 -18.94 4.79
CA ALA A 55 -10.66 -17.77 5.63
C ALA A 55 -11.71 -17.65 6.75
N ARG A 56 -11.25 -17.52 8.01
CA ARG A 56 -12.10 -17.12 9.13
C ARG A 56 -12.50 -15.66 8.96
N PRO A 57 -13.77 -15.28 9.24
CA PRO A 57 -14.18 -13.88 9.22
C PRO A 57 -13.30 -13.03 10.14
N VAL A 58 -12.85 -11.89 9.61
CA VAL A 58 -12.11 -10.89 10.37
C VAL A 58 -13.03 -10.30 11.43
N ALA A 59 -12.61 -10.27 12.70
CA ALA A 59 -13.46 -9.81 13.80
C ALA A 59 -13.71 -8.29 13.75
N ASP A 60 -14.97 -7.88 14.00
CA ASP A 60 -15.39 -6.47 14.09
C ASP A 60 -14.63 -5.64 15.15
N ARG A 61 -13.96 -6.31 16.09
CA ARG A 61 -13.17 -5.71 17.16
C ARG A 61 -11.81 -6.40 17.25
N MET A 62 -10.89 -5.99 16.40
CA MET A 62 -9.46 -6.28 16.55
C MET A 62 -8.76 -5.19 17.35
N GLY A 63 -7.85 -5.58 18.25
CA GLY A 63 -6.91 -4.68 18.90
C GLY A 63 -5.56 -4.66 18.16
N CYS A 64 -4.82 -3.56 18.28
CA CYS A 64 -3.43 -3.49 17.79
C CYS A 64 -2.53 -4.49 18.57
N PRO A 65 -1.64 -5.26 17.91
CA PRO A 65 -0.74 -6.18 18.61
C PRO A 65 0.22 -5.46 19.57
N HIS A 66 0.54 -4.19 19.30
CA HIS A 66 1.47 -3.38 20.11
C HIS A 66 0.76 -2.70 21.30
N CYS A 67 -0.21 -1.80 21.04
CA CYS A 67 -0.87 -1.01 22.09
C CYS A 67 -2.27 -1.51 22.52
N ARG A 68 -2.78 -2.59 21.94
CA ARG A 68 -4.12 -3.18 22.19
C ARG A 68 -5.33 -2.29 21.85
N GLU A 69 -5.11 -1.03 21.48
CA GLU A 69 -6.15 -0.11 21.01
C GLU A 69 -6.98 -0.69 19.87
N LYS A 70 -8.28 -0.35 19.84
CA LYS A 70 -9.19 -0.83 18.79
C LYS A 70 -8.74 -0.29 17.44
N LEU A 71 -8.54 -1.19 16.47
CA LEU A 71 -8.18 -0.81 15.11
C LEU A 71 -9.36 -0.11 14.41
N LEU A 72 -9.04 0.94 13.67
CA LEU A 72 -9.98 1.75 12.91
C LEU A 72 -10.10 1.26 11.48
N LEU A 73 -11.31 0.89 11.05
CA LEU A 73 -11.61 0.63 9.65
C LEU A 73 -11.31 1.90 8.84
N THR A 74 -10.43 1.78 7.87
CA THR A 74 -9.91 2.88 7.05
C THR A 74 -10.15 2.55 5.59
N HIS A 75 -10.73 3.50 4.85
CA HIS A 75 -10.85 3.44 3.40
C HIS A 75 -9.78 4.34 2.78
N ASP A 76 -9.15 3.86 1.71
CA ASP A 76 -7.99 4.50 1.09
C ASP A 76 -8.05 4.33 -0.44
N ILE A 77 -7.26 5.07 -1.20
CA ILE A 77 -7.18 4.97 -2.65
C ILE A 77 -5.71 4.95 -3.06
N GLN A 78 -5.27 3.82 -3.61
CA GLN A 78 -3.92 3.67 -4.14
C GLN A 78 -3.98 3.44 -5.65
N ARG A 79 -3.43 4.41 -6.41
CA ARG A 79 -3.66 4.55 -7.87
C ARG A 79 -5.17 4.62 -8.16
N THR A 80 -5.73 3.61 -8.80
CA THR A 80 -7.16 3.48 -9.11
C THR A 80 -7.91 2.58 -8.13
N ASN A 81 -7.21 1.87 -7.25
CA ASN A 81 -7.80 0.86 -6.38
C ASN A 81 -8.22 1.43 -5.03
N ARG A 82 -9.53 1.31 -4.74
CA ARG A 82 -10.10 1.61 -3.42
C ARG A 82 -9.75 0.47 -2.46
N LEU A 83 -8.89 0.76 -1.48
CA LEU A 83 -8.45 -0.20 -0.47
C LEU A 83 -9.27 -0.03 0.81
N THR A 84 -9.29 -1.06 1.63
CA THR A 84 -9.86 -1.00 2.98
C THR A 84 -9.05 -1.88 3.93
N TYR A 85 -8.64 -1.32 5.06
CA TYR A 85 -7.77 -1.97 6.04
C TYR A 85 -8.05 -1.44 7.45
N HIS A 86 -7.55 -2.12 8.48
CA HIS A 86 -7.76 -1.75 9.87
C HIS A 86 -6.47 -1.17 10.46
N ARG A 87 -6.40 0.16 10.64
CA ARG A 87 -5.18 0.84 11.13
C ARG A 87 -5.18 1.04 12.65
N CYS A 88 -3.99 1.04 13.25
CA CYS A 88 -3.82 1.51 14.61
C CYS A 88 -4.04 3.04 14.68
N PRO A 89 -4.83 3.58 15.63
CA PRO A 89 -4.94 5.03 15.82
C PRO A 89 -3.59 5.66 16.19
N SER A 90 -2.80 4.97 17.02
CA SER A 90 -1.45 5.37 17.45
C SER A 90 -0.33 5.17 16.41
N GLY A 91 -0.65 4.80 15.16
CA GLY A 91 0.32 4.73 14.07
C GLY A 91 1.21 3.48 13.97
N HIS A 92 1.16 2.54 14.93
CA HIS A 92 2.04 1.34 14.95
C HIS A 92 2.00 0.48 13.68
N GLY A 93 0.87 0.46 12.95
CA GLY A 93 0.70 -0.37 11.77
C GLY A 93 -0.76 -0.53 11.34
N ARG A 94 -1.00 -1.47 10.42
CA ARG A 94 -2.34 -1.84 9.93
C ARG A 94 -2.46 -3.33 9.67
N PHE A 95 -3.67 -3.85 9.89
CA PHE A 95 -4.09 -5.17 9.40
C PHE A 95 -4.75 -5.02 8.03
N THR A 96 -4.25 -5.75 7.05
CA THR A 96 -4.70 -5.77 5.65
C THR A 96 -4.97 -7.21 5.23
N THR A 97 -6.15 -7.51 4.66
CA THR A 97 -6.44 -8.87 4.17
C THR A 97 -5.65 -9.19 2.91
N TYR A 98 -5.41 -10.47 2.61
CA TYR A 98 -4.73 -10.90 1.39
C TYR A 98 -5.38 -10.32 0.14
N PHE A 99 -6.72 -10.30 0.06
CA PHE A 99 -7.44 -9.65 -1.04
C PHE A 99 -7.09 -8.16 -1.19
N GLN A 100 -7.03 -7.42 -0.08
CA GLN A 100 -6.72 -5.99 -0.10
C GLN A 100 -5.25 -5.73 -0.45
N PHE A 101 -4.32 -6.60 0.00
CA PHE A 101 -2.92 -6.56 -0.41
C PHE A 101 -2.74 -6.87 -1.90
N LEU A 102 -3.38 -7.92 -2.42
CA LEU A 102 -3.31 -8.28 -3.83
C LEU A 102 -3.90 -7.19 -4.73
N ARG A 103 -4.97 -6.53 -4.27
CA ARG A 103 -5.54 -5.36 -4.93
C ARG A 103 -4.62 -4.12 -4.84
N GLU A 104 -3.98 -3.87 -3.70
CA GLU A 104 -2.96 -2.83 -3.55
C GLU A 104 -1.84 -3.00 -4.59
N LYS A 105 -1.31 -4.23 -4.71
CA LYS A 105 -0.22 -4.58 -5.62
C LYS A 105 -0.66 -4.89 -7.06
N GLN A 106 -1.93 -4.63 -7.42
CA GLN A 106 -2.51 -4.74 -8.77
C GLN A 106 -2.66 -6.17 -9.35
N PHE A 107 -2.44 -7.23 -8.57
CA PHE A 107 -2.74 -8.61 -8.99
C PHE A 107 -4.26 -8.84 -9.19
N ILE A 108 -5.09 -8.10 -8.46
CA ILE A 108 -6.55 -8.18 -8.54
C ILE A 108 -7.12 -6.87 -9.07
N ARG A 109 -8.07 -6.98 -10.01
CA ARG A 109 -8.88 -5.88 -10.54
C ARG A 109 -10.37 -6.13 -10.36
N SER A 110 -11.15 -5.04 -10.31
CA SER A 110 -12.60 -5.13 -10.52
C SER A 110 -12.88 -5.61 -11.94
N LEU A 111 -13.92 -6.44 -12.11
CA LEU A 111 -14.46 -6.76 -13.43
C LEU A 111 -15.35 -5.62 -13.95
N SER A 112 -15.33 -5.40 -15.25
CA SER A 112 -16.28 -4.54 -15.96
C SER A 112 -17.64 -5.21 -16.11
N GLN A 113 -18.68 -4.45 -16.43
CA GLN A 113 -20.03 -4.99 -16.58
C GLN A 113 -20.12 -6.11 -17.66
N PRO A 114 -19.52 -6.00 -18.85
CA PRO A 114 -19.53 -7.08 -19.84
C PRO A 114 -18.82 -8.36 -19.36
N GLU A 115 -17.77 -8.23 -18.54
CA GLU A 115 -17.07 -9.39 -17.95
C GLU A 115 -17.91 -10.06 -16.87
N ILE A 116 -18.63 -9.27 -16.06
CA ILE A 116 -19.62 -9.77 -15.10
C ILE A 116 -20.75 -10.52 -15.84
N ASP A 117 -21.23 -9.97 -16.96
CA ASP A 117 -22.29 -10.59 -17.77
C ASP A 117 -21.84 -11.87 -18.46
N SER A 118 -20.58 -11.94 -18.92
CA SER A 118 -19.97 -13.18 -19.40
C SER A 118 -19.84 -14.21 -18.27
N LEU A 119 -19.37 -13.79 -17.09
CA LEU A 119 -19.20 -14.68 -15.93
C LEU A 119 -20.54 -15.25 -15.42
N ARG A 120 -21.63 -14.48 -15.50
CA ARG A 120 -23.01 -14.93 -15.16
C ARG A 120 -23.46 -16.16 -15.95
N ALA A 121 -22.96 -16.35 -17.18
CA ALA A 121 -23.31 -17.52 -17.99
C ALA A 121 -22.74 -18.84 -17.42
N THR A 122 -21.68 -18.76 -16.60
CA THR A 122 -20.95 -19.94 -16.10
C THR A 122 -21.02 -20.08 -14.57
N VAL A 123 -21.03 -18.97 -13.83
CA VAL A 123 -20.99 -18.93 -12.36
C VAL A 123 -22.26 -18.28 -11.82
N LYS A 124 -23.04 -19.03 -11.04
CA LYS A 124 -24.24 -18.49 -10.36
C LYS A 124 -23.91 -17.87 -9.00
N GLN A 125 -23.06 -18.52 -8.22
CA GLN A 125 -22.70 -18.09 -6.87
C GLN A 125 -21.20 -18.26 -6.61
N PHE A 126 -20.61 -17.35 -5.84
CA PHE A 126 -19.21 -17.41 -5.42
C PHE A 126 -19.04 -16.77 -4.04
N ARG A 127 -17.90 -17.02 -3.38
CA ARG A 127 -17.54 -16.35 -2.12
C ARG A 127 -16.86 -15.02 -2.39
N CYS A 128 -17.32 -13.94 -1.76
CA CYS A 128 -16.68 -12.64 -1.85
C CYS A 128 -15.27 -12.70 -1.24
N SER A 129 -14.24 -12.49 -2.06
CA SER A 129 -12.83 -12.47 -1.62
C SER A 129 -12.51 -11.41 -0.55
N GLY A 130 -13.36 -10.40 -0.38
CA GLY A 130 -13.20 -9.35 0.62
C GLY A 130 -13.79 -9.64 2.01
N CYS A 131 -14.87 -10.43 2.10
CA CYS A 131 -15.58 -10.68 3.38
C CYS A 131 -16.07 -12.13 3.60
N GLY A 132 -15.86 -13.03 2.65
CA GLY A 132 -16.29 -14.44 2.72
C GLY A 132 -17.77 -14.71 2.44
N ALA A 133 -18.64 -13.69 2.43
CA ALA A 133 -20.07 -13.84 2.17
C ALA A 133 -20.34 -14.44 0.78
N ILE A 134 -21.40 -15.25 0.66
CA ILE A 134 -21.89 -15.74 -0.63
C ILE A 134 -22.48 -14.56 -1.42
N VAL A 135 -22.11 -14.45 -2.69
CA VAL A 135 -22.63 -13.48 -3.65
C VAL A 135 -23.38 -14.22 -4.74
N ASP A 136 -24.58 -13.75 -5.07
CA ASP A 136 -25.41 -14.33 -6.11
C ASP A 136 -25.23 -13.54 -7.40
N LEU A 137 -24.31 -13.99 -8.25
CA LEU A 137 -23.90 -13.28 -9.46
C LEU A 137 -25.07 -13.10 -10.44
N ALA A 138 -26.10 -13.95 -10.39
CA ALA A 138 -27.29 -13.83 -11.24
C ALA A 138 -28.16 -12.61 -10.91
N ARG A 139 -28.01 -12.03 -9.70
CA ARG A 139 -28.77 -10.86 -9.23
C ARG A 139 -27.87 -9.66 -8.90
N ASP A 140 -26.66 -9.92 -8.41
CA ASP A 140 -25.78 -8.92 -7.84
C ASP A 140 -24.73 -8.42 -8.84
N GLY A 141 -24.37 -7.13 -8.75
CA GLY A 141 -23.19 -6.52 -9.40
C GLY A 141 -22.03 -6.23 -8.43
N ALA A 142 -22.24 -6.48 -7.15
CA ALA A 142 -21.29 -6.28 -6.05
C ALA A 142 -21.69 -7.18 -4.87
N CYS A 143 -20.80 -7.44 -3.91
CA CYS A 143 -21.18 -8.23 -2.73
C CYS A 143 -22.27 -7.52 -1.92
N GLY A 144 -23.43 -8.14 -1.74
CA GLY A 144 -24.55 -7.57 -0.97
C GLY A 144 -24.23 -7.24 0.51
N TYR A 145 -23.21 -7.90 1.09
CA TYR A 145 -22.78 -7.65 2.47
C TYR A 145 -21.81 -6.46 2.59
N CYS A 146 -20.60 -6.57 2.03
CA CYS A 146 -19.56 -5.54 2.19
C CYS A 146 -19.52 -4.50 1.05
N ARG A 147 -20.43 -4.58 0.07
CA ARG A 147 -20.51 -3.71 -1.13
C ARG A 147 -19.23 -3.66 -1.97
N SER A 148 -18.32 -4.62 -1.79
CA SER A 148 -17.10 -4.72 -2.63
C SER A 148 -17.46 -5.12 -4.06
N PRO A 149 -16.81 -4.51 -5.08
CA PRO A 149 -17.04 -4.86 -6.48
C PRO A 149 -16.63 -6.30 -6.75
N ILE A 150 -17.32 -6.95 -7.70
CA ILE A 150 -16.89 -8.26 -8.22
C ILE A 150 -15.48 -8.09 -8.80
N SER A 151 -14.54 -8.86 -8.27
CA SER A 151 -13.12 -8.71 -8.53
C SER A 151 -12.50 -10.07 -8.74
N ALA A 152 -11.63 -10.20 -9.73
CA ALA A 152 -10.99 -11.47 -10.09
C ALA A 152 -9.46 -11.36 -10.00
N LEU A 153 -8.83 -12.52 -9.77
CA LEU A 153 -7.42 -12.71 -10.10
C LEU A 153 -7.34 -12.94 -11.61
N ASP A 154 -7.02 -11.88 -12.34
CA ASP A 154 -7.02 -11.83 -13.80
C ASP A 154 -5.66 -12.29 -14.33
N ALA A 155 -5.63 -13.28 -15.23
CA ALA A 155 -4.38 -13.89 -15.70
C ALA A 155 -3.44 -12.84 -16.30
N ASP A 156 -3.95 -11.99 -17.19
CA ASP A 156 -3.18 -10.92 -17.81
C ASP A 156 -2.72 -9.86 -16.78
N ALA A 157 -3.53 -9.57 -15.74
CA ALA A 157 -3.12 -8.65 -14.67
C ALA A 157 -1.98 -9.25 -13.83
N VAL A 158 -2.04 -10.55 -13.55
CA VAL A 158 -0.95 -11.27 -12.88
C VAL A 158 0.31 -11.24 -13.75
N GLU A 159 0.22 -11.57 -15.04
CA GLU A 159 1.36 -11.56 -15.96
C GLU A 159 2.00 -10.16 -16.06
N ARG A 160 1.21 -9.11 -16.34
CA ARG A 160 1.69 -7.73 -16.39
C ARG A 160 2.32 -7.28 -15.09
N THR A 161 1.75 -7.66 -13.95
CA THR A 161 2.26 -7.32 -12.61
C THR A 161 3.57 -8.05 -12.33
N LEU A 162 3.66 -9.35 -12.63
CA LEU A 162 4.88 -10.14 -12.46
C LEU A 162 6.02 -9.64 -13.36
N ALA A 163 5.73 -9.31 -14.63
CA ALA A 163 6.70 -8.71 -15.54
C ALA A 163 7.21 -7.37 -15.01
N SER A 164 6.31 -6.46 -14.61
CA SER A 164 6.66 -5.15 -14.06
C SER A 164 7.48 -5.24 -12.77
N LEU A 165 7.13 -6.15 -11.85
CA LEU A 165 7.89 -6.38 -10.62
C LEU A 165 9.26 -7.00 -10.89
N SER A 166 9.36 -7.93 -11.85
CA SER A 166 10.64 -8.56 -12.22
C SER A 166 11.60 -7.56 -12.84
N ASP A 167 11.12 -6.67 -13.72
CA ASP A 167 11.92 -5.57 -14.28
C ASP A 167 12.33 -4.54 -13.22
N ALA A 168 11.43 -4.23 -12.28
CA ALA A 168 11.76 -3.36 -11.16
C ALA A 168 12.84 -3.96 -10.25
N ASP A 169 12.78 -5.28 -9.97
CA ASP A 169 13.82 -5.93 -9.16
C ASP A 169 15.16 -5.98 -9.89
N ARG A 170 15.16 -6.30 -11.19
CA ARG A 170 16.37 -6.31 -12.03
C ARG A 170 17.09 -4.96 -12.03
N LYS A 171 16.34 -3.87 -12.18
CA LYS A 171 16.89 -2.49 -12.09
C LYS A 171 17.42 -2.15 -10.70
N ARG A 172 16.81 -2.70 -9.65
CA ARG A 172 17.21 -2.50 -8.24
C ARG A 172 18.48 -3.27 -7.88
N THR A 173 18.64 -4.52 -8.34
CA THR A 173 19.78 -5.38 -8.01
C THR A 173 20.98 -5.16 -8.93
N SER A 174 20.75 -4.74 -10.18
CA SER A 174 21.79 -4.56 -11.19
C SER A 174 21.52 -3.32 -12.04
N PRO A 175 21.56 -2.11 -11.43
CA PRO A 175 21.41 -0.86 -12.16
C PRO A 175 22.51 -0.73 -13.22
N ASN A 176 22.15 -0.40 -14.46
CA ASN A 176 23.12 -0.20 -15.52
C ASN A 176 23.92 1.10 -15.24
N ALA A 177 25.20 1.16 -15.63
CA ALA A 177 26.00 2.37 -15.53
C ALA A 177 25.33 3.59 -16.19
N LYS A 178 24.56 3.36 -17.28
CA LYS A 178 23.73 4.39 -17.92
C LYS A 178 22.59 4.88 -17.00
N ASP A 179 21.88 3.97 -16.35
CA ASP A 179 20.79 4.30 -15.41
C ASP A 179 21.32 5.10 -14.20
N ILE A 180 22.50 4.73 -13.70
CA ILE A 180 23.20 5.45 -12.62
C ILE A 180 23.57 6.86 -13.08
N SER A 181 24.12 7.00 -14.29
CA SER A 181 24.49 8.31 -14.86
C SER A 181 23.26 9.20 -15.10
N GLU A 182 22.16 8.64 -15.61
CA GLU A 182 20.90 9.38 -15.81
C GLU A 182 20.26 9.82 -14.48
N ALA A 183 20.29 8.96 -13.46
CA ALA A 183 19.84 9.31 -12.11
C ALA A 183 20.71 10.40 -11.46
N PHE A 184 22.03 10.33 -11.64
CA PHE A 184 22.97 11.33 -11.13
C PHE A 184 22.82 12.69 -11.82
N GLU A 185 22.67 12.71 -13.15
CA GLU A 185 22.35 13.94 -13.89
C GLU A 185 20.99 14.52 -13.50
N SER A 186 19.98 13.69 -13.23
CA SER A 186 18.67 14.14 -12.74
C SER A 186 18.75 14.82 -11.36
N LEU A 187 19.56 14.27 -10.44
CA LEU A 187 19.85 14.87 -9.14
C LEU A 187 20.57 16.22 -9.28
N ILE A 188 21.61 16.27 -10.13
CA ILE A 188 22.35 17.50 -10.45
C ILE A 188 21.43 18.55 -11.08
N ALA A 189 20.58 18.17 -12.04
CA ALA A 189 19.61 19.06 -12.68
C ALA A 189 18.64 19.65 -11.64
N THR A 190 18.12 18.82 -10.73
CA THR A 190 17.23 19.25 -9.65
C THR A 190 17.90 20.27 -8.71
N HIS A 191 19.21 20.13 -8.45
CA HIS A 191 19.99 21.10 -7.68
C HIS A 191 20.34 22.38 -8.48
N LYS A 192 20.41 22.30 -9.81
CA LYS A 192 20.63 23.46 -10.72
C LYS A 192 19.34 24.25 -10.98
N THR A 193 18.17 23.63 -10.93
CA THR A 193 16.87 24.27 -11.27
C THR A 193 16.19 24.99 -10.10
N ALA A 194 16.85 25.12 -8.95
CA ALA A 194 16.42 26.04 -7.90
C ALA A 194 17.07 27.43 -8.15
N PRO A 195 16.39 28.40 -8.78
CA PRO A 195 16.79 29.78 -8.63
C PRO A 195 16.67 30.09 -7.14
N ARG A 196 17.81 30.31 -6.47
CA ARG A 196 17.84 30.88 -5.12
C ARG A 196 17.51 32.36 -5.23
N ASP A 197 16.26 32.65 -5.58
CA ASP A 197 15.73 34.00 -5.49
C ASP A 197 15.82 34.40 -4.02
N SER A 198 16.63 35.42 -3.76
CA SER A 198 17.17 35.64 -2.43
C SER A 198 16.08 36.21 -1.52
N LEU A 199 15.51 35.36 -0.66
CA LEU A 199 14.52 35.72 0.37
C LEU A 199 14.98 36.83 1.35
N TRP A 200 16.23 37.30 1.22
CA TRP A 200 16.87 38.37 2.00
C TRP A 200 16.86 39.75 1.33
N THR A 201 16.35 39.92 0.11
CA THR A 201 16.27 41.24 -0.57
C THR A 201 14.85 41.85 -0.60
N ARG A 202 14.02 41.55 0.40
CA ARG A 202 12.81 42.36 0.65
C ARG A 202 13.22 43.70 1.26
N ARG A 203 13.08 44.79 0.50
CA ARG A 203 13.38 46.16 0.96
C ARG A 203 12.48 46.51 2.15
N ILE A 204 13.04 46.57 3.36
CA ILE A 204 12.31 46.88 4.59
C ILE A 204 11.98 48.37 4.61
N THR A 205 10.69 48.71 4.61
CA THR A 205 10.21 50.06 4.94
C THR A 205 10.44 50.31 6.43
N PRO A 206 11.02 51.46 6.85
CA PRO A 206 11.32 51.72 8.27
C PRO A 206 10.05 52.03 9.10
N MET A 207 10.21 52.02 10.43
CA MET A 207 9.21 52.32 11.48
C MET A 207 8.19 51.18 11.69
N GLN A 208 7.94 50.58 12.86
CA GLN A 208 8.38 50.71 14.28
C GLN A 208 8.04 49.34 14.96
N SER A 209 8.62 48.82 16.05
CA SER A 209 9.62 49.25 17.07
C SER A 209 10.44 48.03 17.58
N THR A 210 11.18 48.16 18.69
CA THR A 210 11.99 47.13 19.38
C THR A 210 11.39 46.68 20.74
N PRO A 211 11.92 45.66 21.45
CA PRO A 211 12.66 44.47 20.99
C PRO A 211 12.10 43.15 21.56
N ALA A 212 12.15 42.07 20.79
CA ALA A 212 12.22 40.70 21.31
C ALA A 212 13.39 39.99 20.61
N VAL A 213 14.31 39.41 21.40
CA VAL A 213 15.39 38.59 20.85
C VAL A 213 14.79 37.24 20.45
N ILE A 214 14.77 36.96 19.15
CA ILE A 214 14.22 35.69 18.61
C ILE A 214 15.34 34.65 18.61
N ASP A 215 15.11 33.56 19.34
CA ASP A 215 15.97 32.37 19.28
C ASP A 215 15.53 31.48 18.11
N LEU A 216 16.30 31.57 17.02
CA LEU A 216 16.06 30.84 15.77
C LEU A 216 16.18 29.31 15.91
N VAL A 217 16.75 28.79 17.00
CA VAL A 217 16.85 27.34 17.26
C VAL A 217 15.56 26.82 17.87
N VAL A 218 14.92 27.58 18.77
CA VAL A 218 13.65 27.17 19.41
C VAL A 218 12.48 27.24 18.44
N ASP A 219 12.36 28.33 17.66
CA ASP A 219 11.28 28.47 16.67
C ASP A 219 11.40 27.47 15.52
N GLY A 220 12.61 27.02 15.17
CA GLY A 220 12.83 26.00 14.15
C GLY A 220 12.27 24.62 14.51
N ILE A 221 12.22 24.26 15.80
CA ILE A 221 11.73 22.95 16.27
C ILE A 221 10.20 22.85 16.18
N SER A 222 9.48 23.97 16.33
CA SER A 222 8.01 24.00 16.24
C SER A 222 7.46 23.74 14.83
N LEU A 223 8.30 23.82 13.79
CA LEU A 223 7.93 23.51 12.40
C LEU A 223 8.16 22.04 12.00
N LEU A 224 8.70 21.21 12.90
CA LEU A 224 8.83 19.75 12.69
C LEU A 224 7.64 18.94 13.23
N PHE A 225 6.64 19.61 13.81
CA PHE A 225 5.33 19.04 14.12
C PHE A 225 4.20 19.80 13.40
N ARG A 226 4.25 19.77 12.06
CA ARG A 226 3.06 19.96 11.21
C ARG A 226 3.15 19.17 9.91
#